data_AF-A0A6G0YXA7-F1
#
_entry.id   AF-A0A6G0YXA7-F1
#
_cell.length_a   1.000
_cell.length_b   1.000
_cell.length_c   1.000
_cell.angle_alpha   90.00
_cell.angle_beta   90.00
_cell.angle_gamma   90.00
#
_symmetry.space_group_name_H-M   'P 1'
#
loop_
_entity.id
_entity.type
_entity.pdbx_description
1 polymer ?
#
loop_
_entity_poly.entity_id
_entity_poly.type
_entity_poly.pdbx_seq_one_letter_code
_entity_poly.pdbx_strand_id
1 'polypeptide(L)'
;MGMSKRTALLSAVIVTFGLGTLYLGLNMKTPRPPKDPHSWDILIFTQTWPNTLCYSWKSQNPSHTCNLPSDKSIWTVHGIWPTKYGTEGPQFCNKSLVFNPNSIYGIKDKLNQYWPDIEIPPSNATEGNSSSTMTSHKKQSIWFHEWEKHGTCAVVLPALDSEFKYFFQGIEWSENYNMRDVLNKSNIKINSTLNVADYWKAVKSVLKTNAWVECVTKHDTKEQMLAEIRICFDKSLKPIDCDGIMKPRRGSIKKPHTLTNCDTKKPILYLDYVPEQNISTNANTTDSNSTSTDINLTNFNSTVDEHSKLLYRLKRKVFDHSNEWITKRPHHFDRSKSYQPRTNTSYNHNLNRSNSFPYIQRKEWDILVFSQSWPYTFCHTWTVNSDTHVCNLPANRNQWTIHGIWPSKIGSFGPAYCNNQTAFSLNSLDPIIPELHNRWTEIKGSKTWSKKREGDLWKHEWIKHGTCAKSLSALDSEYKYFKQGLDWSKQYVLSDILEQGGIKPNGSYPVNQIWHTLRTGLGKNPHIDCFYESGTNTPYIDEVRVCFDKTLSLVDCDPFRRNSNKPSTNCPYDKNIQYLGAVF
;
A
#
# COMPACT_ATOMS: atom_id res chain seq x y z
N MET A 1 46.98 8.14 -6.44
CA MET A 1 47.46 7.16 -7.44
C MET A 1 46.68 5.86 -7.22
N GLY A 2 45.99 5.22 -8.15
CA GLY A 2 45.84 5.47 -9.58
C GLY A 2 44.58 4.81 -10.13
N MET A 3 43.97 5.46 -11.12
CA MET A 3 42.93 4.91 -12.00
C MET A 3 43.56 3.90 -12.95
N SER A 4 42.98 2.70 -13.08
CA SER A 4 43.34 1.74 -14.13
C SER A 4 42.61 2.10 -15.43
N LYS A 5 43.38 2.55 -16.42
CA LYS A 5 42.94 2.81 -17.80
C LYS A 5 42.74 1.46 -18.51
N ARG A 6 41.57 1.28 -19.13
CA ARG A 6 41.38 0.26 -20.18
C ARG A 6 41.96 0.80 -21.48
N THR A 7 43.01 0.16 -21.99
CA THR A 7 43.50 0.35 -23.36
C THR A 7 43.16 -0.91 -24.13
N ALA A 8 42.14 -0.87 -24.98
CA ALA A 8 41.93 -1.90 -26.00
C ALA A 8 42.76 -1.49 -27.23
N LEU A 9 43.82 -2.25 -27.53
CA LEU A 9 44.54 -2.13 -28.79
C LEU A 9 43.69 -2.70 -29.93
N LEU A 10 43.24 -1.83 -30.83
CA LEU A 10 42.66 -2.20 -32.13
C LEU A 10 43.79 -2.25 -33.15
N SER A 11 44.27 -3.45 -33.46
CA SER A 11 45.15 -3.68 -34.61
C SER A 11 44.28 -4.11 -35.80
N ALA A 12 43.99 -3.20 -36.72
CA ALA A 12 43.39 -3.53 -38.01
C ALA A 12 44.53 -3.80 -39.01
N VAL A 13 44.58 -5.00 -39.58
CA VAL A 13 45.47 -5.29 -40.71
C VAL A 13 44.75 -4.85 -41.98
N ILE A 14 45.26 -3.80 -42.63
CA ILE A 14 44.77 -3.34 -43.93
C ILE A 14 45.63 -4.02 -44.99
N VAL A 15 45.06 -5.00 -45.69
CA VAL A 15 45.66 -5.55 -46.92
C VAL A 15 44.97 -4.87 -48.10
N THR A 16 45.72 -4.07 -48.86
CA THR A 16 45.24 -3.42 -50.08
C THR A 16 45.71 -4.22 -51.30
N PHE A 17 44.76 -4.71 -52.09
CA PHE A 17 44.97 -5.03 -53.50
C PHE A 17 44.06 -4.14 -54.33
N GLY A 18 44.56 -3.69 -55.49
CA GLY A 18 43.94 -2.67 -56.32
C GLY A 18 42.45 -2.93 -56.60
N LEU A 19 41.67 -1.84 -56.45
CA LEU A 19 40.26 -1.66 -56.81
C LEU A 19 39.16 -2.27 -55.92
N GLY A 20 39.44 -2.57 -54.65
CA GLY A 20 38.36 -2.75 -53.66
C GLY A 20 38.85 -2.96 -52.23
N THR A 21 38.52 -2.04 -51.32
CA THR A 21 38.74 -2.22 -49.87
C THR A 21 37.76 -3.25 -49.32
N LEU A 22 38.27 -4.45 -49.00
CA LEU A 22 37.51 -5.49 -48.30
C LEU A 22 37.75 -5.38 -46.78
N TYR A 23 36.73 -4.98 -46.02
CA TYR A 23 36.78 -5.05 -44.55
C TYR A 23 36.53 -6.48 -44.08
N LEU A 24 37.58 -7.20 -43.70
CA LEU A 24 37.48 -8.47 -42.97
C LEU A 24 37.16 -8.18 -41.49
N GLY A 25 35.86 -8.07 -41.18
CA GLY A 25 35.39 -8.00 -39.80
C GLY A 25 35.56 -9.35 -39.09
N LEU A 26 36.53 -9.45 -38.18
CA LEU A 26 36.61 -10.56 -37.23
C LEU A 26 35.40 -10.49 -36.29
N ASN A 27 34.43 -11.38 -36.52
CA ASN A 27 33.23 -11.50 -35.71
C ASN A 27 33.58 -12.19 -34.39
N MET A 28 34.13 -11.42 -33.44
CA MET A 28 34.30 -11.89 -32.07
C MET A 28 32.91 -12.11 -31.47
N LYS A 29 32.48 -13.37 -31.37
CA LYS A 29 31.34 -13.77 -30.54
C LYS A 29 31.68 -13.39 -29.10
N THR A 30 31.33 -12.18 -28.69
CA THR A 30 31.28 -11.83 -27.26
C THR A 30 30.40 -12.88 -26.59
N PRO A 31 30.86 -13.53 -25.51
CA PRO A 31 29.99 -14.40 -24.72
C PRO A 31 28.73 -13.61 -24.39
N ARG A 32 27.55 -14.12 -24.78
CA ARG A 32 26.30 -13.45 -24.41
C ARG A 32 26.33 -13.32 -22.88
N PRO A 33 26.11 -12.11 -22.33
CA PRO A 33 26.03 -11.96 -20.88
C PRO A 33 25.00 -12.98 -20.35
N PRO A 34 25.25 -13.61 -19.19
CA PRO A 34 24.32 -14.56 -18.61
C PRO A 34 22.92 -13.96 -18.61
N LYS A 35 21.94 -14.69 -19.16
CA LYS A 35 20.54 -14.24 -19.13
C LYS A 35 20.12 -14.14 -17.66
N ASP A 36 20.00 -12.93 -17.15
CA ASP A 36 19.46 -12.68 -15.83
C ASP A 36 18.04 -13.30 -15.76
N PRO A 37 17.82 -14.31 -14.90
CA PRO A 37 16.52 -14.97 -14.78
C PRO A 37 15.42 -14.03 -14.26
N HIS A 38 15.78 -12.91 -13.64
CA HIS A 38 14.87 -11.89 -13.14
C HIS A 38 14.68 -10.71 -14.11
N SER A 39 15.26 -10.79 -15.31
CA SER A 39 15.00 -9.80 -16.36
C SER A 39 13.56 -9.88 -16.89
N TRP A 40 12.93 -8.70 -16.97
CA TRP A 40 11.58 -8.50 -17.49
C TRP A 40 11.53 -7.29 -18.42
N ASP A 41 10.48 -7.19 -19.23
CA ASP A 41 10.40 -6.26 -20.35
C ASP A 41 9.33 -5.17 -20.16
N ILE A 42 8.20 -5.51 -19.54
CA ILE A 42 6.99 -4.69 -19.43
C ILE A 42 6.36 -4.79 -18.04
N LEU A 43 5.67 -3.76 -17.59
CA LEU A 43 4.79 -3.82 -16.41
C LEU A 43 3.34 -3.99 -16.88
N ILE A 44 2.65 -4.98 -16.34
CA ILE A 44 1.21 -5.18 -16.56
C ILE A 44 0.49 -4.67 -15.32
N PHE A 45 -0.34 -3.65 -15.45
CA PHE A 45 -1.28 -3.23 -14.41
C PHE A 45 -2.62 -3.90 -14.65
N THR A 46 -3.01 -4.81 -13.77
CA THR A 46 -4.27 -5.53 -13.87
C THR A 46 -5.31 -4.98 -12.91
N GLN A 47 -6.49 -4.69 -13.45
CA GLN A 47 -7.68 -4.32 -12.69
C GLN A 47 -8.73 -5.40 -12.86
N THR A 48 -9.40 -5.75 -11.78
CA THR A 48 -10.40 -6.81 -11.72
C THR A 48 -11.76 -6.22 -11.37
N TRP A 49 -12.80 -6.78 -12.00
CA TRP A 49 -14.19 -6.46 -11.68
C TRP A 49 -14.65 -7.25 -10.45
N PRO A 50 -14.98 -6.60 -9.31
CA PRO A 50 -15.21 -7.29 -8.04
C PRO A 50 -16.31 -8.35 -8.08
N ASN A 51 -17.39 -8.11 -8.84
CA ASN A 51 -18.52 -9.03 -8.90
C ASN A 51 -18.16 -10.35 -9.59
N THR A 52 -17.39 -10.29 -10.69
CA THR A 52 -16.94 -11.48 -11.42
C THR A 52 -15.91 -12.26 -10.61
N LEU A 53 -14.99 -11.57 -9.92
CA LEU A 53 -14.05 -12.22 -9.01
C LEU A 53 -14.79 -12.95 -7.88
N CYS A 54 -15.74 -12.29 -7.23
CA CYS A 54 -16.53 -12.89 -6.17
C CYS A 54 -17.34 -14.11 -6.66
N TYR A 55 -17.91 -14.06 -7.87
CA TYR A 55 -18.56 -15.21 -8.48
C TYR A 55 -17.59 -16.40 -8.64
N SER A 56 -16.39 -16.14 -9.18
CA SER A 56 -15.35 -17.16 -9.37
C SER A 56 -14.80 -17.69 -8.05
N TRP A 57 -14.78 -16.88 -6.99
CA TRP A 57 -14.36 -17.28 -5.66
C TRP A 57 -15.41 -18.21 -5.02
N LYS A 58 -16.68 -17.83 -5.10
CA LYS A 58 -17.81 -18.64 -4.58
C LYS A 58 -17.98 -19.97 -5.31
N SER A 59 -17.58 -20.08 -6.58
CA SER A 59 -17.74 -21.33 -7.35
C SER A 59 -16.80 -22.42 -6.89
N GLN A 60 -15.72 -22.06 -6.19
CA GLN A 60 -14.77 -23.00 -5.62
C GLN A 60 -15.30 -23.62 -4.32
N ASN A 61 -16.02 -22.84 -3.51
CA ASN A 61 -16.64 -23.31 -2.28
C ASN A 61 -17.85 -22.41 -1.93
N PRO A 62 -19.06 -22.98 -1.77
CA PRO A 62 -20.26 -22.21 -1.42
C PRO A 62 -20.16 -21.45 -0.08
N SER A 63 -19.26 -21.85 0.82
CA SER A 63 -19.01 -21.18 2.10
C SER A 63 -18.10 -19.95 1.98
N HIS A 64 -17.55 -19.69 0.79
CA HIS A 64 -16.77 -18.48 0.52
C HIS A 64 -17.65 -17.24 0.57
N THR A 65 -17.10 -16.18 1.17
CA THR A 65 -17.74 -14.86 1.20
C THR A 65 -16.83 -13.84 0.52
N CYS A 66 -17.35 -12.64 0.26
CA CYS A 66 -16.60 -11.62 -0.45
C CYS A 66 -16.66 -10.28 0.28
N ASN A 67 -15.53 -9.58 0.30
CA ASN A 67 -15.41 -8.22 0.82
C ASN A 67 -15.53 -7.22 -0.35
N LEU A 68 -16.75 -7.00 -0.82
CA LEU A 68 -16.99 -6.09 -1.93
C LEU A 68 -16.79 -4.63 -1.51
N PRO A 69 -16.21 -3.77 -2.37
CA PRO A 69 -16.10 -2.33 -2.11
C PRO A 69 -17.46 -1.68 -1.85
N SER A 70 -17.48 -0.62 -1.04
CA SER A 70 -18.68 0.18 -0.80
C SER A 70 -19.16 0.91 -2.07
N ASP A 71 -18.23 1.41 -2.87
CA ASP A 71 -18.51 1.90 -4.22
C ASP A 71 -18.67 0.71 -5.18
N LYS A 72 -19.93 0.38 -5.51
CA LYS A 72 -20.27 -0.75 -6.39
C LYS A 72 -19.83 -0.56 -7.85
N SER A 73 -19.34 0.62 -8.22
CA SER A 73 -18.91 0.93 -9.59
C SER A 73 -17.40 0.80 -9.79
N ILE A 74 -16.63 0.64 -8.72
CA ILE A 74 -15.17 0.70 -8.76
C ILE A 74 -14.55 -0.58 -9.31
N TRP A 75 -13.56 -0.43 -10.18
CA TRP A 75 -12.63 -1.51 -10.51
C TRP A 75 -11.49 -1.52 -9.50
N THR A 76 -11.15 -2.70 -8.99
CA THR A 76 -10.11 -2.86 -7.98
C THR A 76 -8.83 -3.37 -8.61
N VAL A 77 -7.70 -2.93 -8.08
CA VAL A 77 -6.38 -3.44 -8.46
C VAL A 77 -6.29 -4.90 -8.07
N HIS A 78 -5.81 -5.72 -8.99
CA HIS A 78 -5.33 -7.05 -8.69
C HIS A 78 -3.81 -7.03 -8.50
N GLY A 79 -3.07 -6.34 -9.38
CA GLY A 79 -1.60 -6.35 -9.33
C GLY A 79 -0.86 -5.49 -10.34
N ILE A 80 0.44 -5.30 -10.07
CA ILE A 80 1.42 -4.71 -10.99
C ILE A 80 2.49 -5.76 -11.26
N TRP A 81 2.53 -6.30 -12.46
CA TRP A 81 3.32 -7.49 -12.75
C TRP A 81 4.47 -7.18 -13.71
N PRO A 82 5.71 -7.13 -13.20
CA PRO A 82 6.91 -7.26 -14.02
C PRO A 82 6.83 -8.52 -14.88
N THR A 83 6.75 -8.35 -16.18
CA THR A 83 6.49 -9.42 -17.13
C THR A 83 7.52 -9.42 -18.25
N LYS A 84 8.03 -10.60 -18.57
CA LYS A 84 8.86 -10.86 -19.74
C LYS A 84 7.94 -11.31 -20.87
N TYR A 85 8.16 -10.76 -22.07
CA TYR A 85 7.28 -11.03 -23.19
C TYR A 85 7.11 -12.53 -23.47
N GLY A 86 5.87 -12.94 -23.64
CA GLY A 86 5.50 -14.33 -23.90
C GLY A 86 5.58 -15.27 -22.70
N THR A 87 5.61 -14.73 -21.48
CA THR A 87 5.65 -15.49 -20.21
C THR A 87 4.74 -14.83 -19.17
N GLU A 88 4.47 -15.53 -18.06
CA GLU A 88 3.69 -15.02 -16.91
C GLU A 88 4.58 -14.54 -15.75
N GLY A 89 5.88 -14.36 -16.00
CA GLY A 89 6.87 -14.00 -14.99
C GLY A 89 7.89 -12.98 -15.50
N PRO A 90 8.94 -12.68 -14.73
CA PRO A 90 9.43 -13.42 -13.58
C PRO A 90 8.55 -13.25 -12.33
N GLN A 91 8.69 -14.19 -11.39
CA GLN A 91 7.96 -14.19 -10.13
C GLN A 91 8.92 -14.52 -8.98
N PHE A 92 8.62 -14.05 -7.78
CA PHE A 92 9.38 -14.33 -6.56
C PHE A 92 10.87 -14.00 -6.70
N CYS A 93 11.19 -12.83 -7.25
CA CYS A 93 12.55 -12.48 -7.66
C CYS A 93 13.52 -12.30 -6.49
N ASN A 94 13.02 -11.99 -5.28
CA ASN A 94 13.88 -11.82 -4.12
C ASN A 94 13.21 -12.30 -2.83
N LYS A 95 13.58 -13.49 -2.38
CA LYS A 95 13.06 -14.10 -1.14
C LYS A 95 13.51 -13.40 0.15
N SER A 96 14.55 -12.57 0.09
CA SER A 96 15.02 -11.78 1.24
C SER A 96 14.19 -10.51 1.44
N LEU A 97 13.37 -10.11 0.47
CA LEU A 97 12.45 -8.98 0.56
C LEU A 97 11.06 -9.44 1.04
N VAL A 98 11.00 -9.89 2.28
CA VAL A 98 9.74 -10.32 2.92
C VAL A 98 8.78 -9.14 3.07
N PHE A 99 7.50 -9.36 2.81
CA PHE A 99 6.45 -8.35 2.99
C PHE A 99 6.39 -7.87 4.44
N ASN A 100 6.34 -6.55 4.64
CA ASN A 100 6.19 -5.92 5.93
C ASN A 100 4.98 -4.97 5.93
N PRO A 101 3.86 -5.34 6.58
CA PRO A 101 2.63 -4.55 6.55
C PRO A 101 2.80 -3.13 7.13
N ASN A 102 3.80 -2.90 7.99
CA ASN A 102 4.11 -1.55 8.50
C ASN A 102 4.63 -0.61 7.41
N SER A 103 5.26 -1.15 6.36
CA SER A 103 5.76 -0.38 5.21
C SER A 103 4.65 0.31 4.41
N ILE A 104 3.41 -0.15 4.54
CA ILE A 104 2.25 0.33 3.78
C ILE A 104 1.12 0.86 4.67
N TYR A 105 1.34 0.94 6.00
CA TYR A 105 0.30 1.32 6.94
C TYR A 105 -0.27 2.73 6.65
N GLY A 106 0.58 3.66 6.20
CA GLY A 106 0.17 5.03 5.82
C GLY A 106 -0.75 5.14 4.60
N ILE A 107 -0.89 4.06 3.82
CA ILE A 107 -1.80 4.00 2.66
C ILE A 107 -2.83 2.89 2.80
N LYS A 108 -2.98 2.31 4.00
CA LYS A 108 -3.86 1.17 4.23
C LYS A 108 -5.30 1.45 3.84
N ASP A 109 -5.83 2.63 4.15
CA ASP A 109 -7.22 2.97 3.81
C ASP A 109 -7.42 3.08 2.30
N LYS A 110 -6.43 3.63 1.58
CA LYS A 110 -6.44 3.64 0.11
C LYS A 110 -6.30 2.24 -0.47
N LEU A 111 -5.49 1.37 0.13
CA LEU A 111 -5.42 -0.03 -0.29
C LEU A 111 -6.74 -0.75 -0.06
N ASN A 112 -7.41 -0.52 1.08
CA ASN A 112 -8.74 -1.08 1.31
C ASN A 112 -9.78 -0.58 0.30
N GLN A 113 -9.62 0.62 -0.24
CA GLN A 113 -10.52 1.17 -1.26
C GLN A 113 -10.20 0.66 -2.67
N TYR A 114 -8.94 0.73 -3.08
CA TYR A 114 -8.52 0.51 -4.47
C TYR A 114 -7.94 -0.87 -4.73
N TRP A 115 -7.40 -1.55 -3.72
CA TRP A 115 -6.78 -2.87 -3.82
C TRP A 115 -7.26 -3.79 -2.67
N PRO A 116 -8.59 -3.90 -2.43
CA PRO A 116 -9.11 -4.73 -1.34
C PRO A 116 -8.82 -6.20 -1.57
N ASP A 117 -8.67 -6.91 -0.47
CA ASP A 117 -8.77 -8.36 -0.46
C ASP A 117 -10.25 -8.73 -0.57
N ILE A 118 -10.70 -9.13 -1.76
CA ILE A 118 -12.11 -9.44 -2.05
C ILE A 118 -12.45 -10.87 -1.60
N GLU A 119 -11.50 -11.80 -1.62
CA GLU A 119 -11.73 -13.23 -1.43
C GLU A 119 -11.67 -13.61 0.05
N ILE A 120 -12.83 -13.81 0.69
CA ILE A 120 -12.87 -14.20 2.11
C ILE A 120 -13.12 -15.71 2.24
N PRO A 121 -12.18 -16.50 2.80
CA PRO A 121 -12.39 -17.92 3.07
C PRO A 121 -13.34 -18.15 4.26
N PRO A 122 -13.87 -19.36 4.46
CA PRO A 122 -14.85 -19.66 5.51
C PRO A 122 -14.24 -19.51 6.90
N SER A 123 -15.00 -18.97 7.86
CA SER A 123 -14.53 -18.70 9.23
C SER A 123 -14.14 -19.95 10.04
N ASN A 124 -14.56 -21.14 9.62
CA ASN A 124 -14.41 -22.40 10.36
C ASN A 124 -13.34 -23.34 9.76
N ALA A 125 -12.52 -22.85 8.82
CA ALA A 125 -11.43 -23.64 8.25
C ALA A 125 -10.24 -23.75 9.23
N THR A 126 -10.38 -24.56 10.27
CA THR A 126 -9.26 -25.43 10.66
C THR A 126 -9.21 -26.53 9.62
N GLU A 127 -8.26 -26.47 8.68
CA GLU A 127 -8.01 -27.55 7.72
C GLU A 127 -7.55 -28.80 8.49
N GLY A 128 -8.51 -29.58 8.97
CA GLY A 128 -8.31 -30.91 9.51
C GLY A 128 -8.17 -31.91 8.35
N ASN A 129 -7.07 -32.67 8.38
CA ASN A 129 -6.89 -33.96 7.74
C ASN A 129 -7.34 -34.11 6.28
N SER A 130 -6.66 -33.43 5.36
CA SER A 130 -6.38 -34.03 4.05
C SER A 130 -4.98 -34.65 4.12
N SER A 131 -4.89 -35.97 4.15
CA SER A 131 -3.62 -36.72 4.10
C SER A 131 -3.01 -36.71 2.69
N SER A 132 -2.88 -35.54 2.10
CA SER A 132 -2.04 -35.30 0.93
C SER A 132 -1.14 -34.11 1.25
N THR A 133 0.15 -34.30 1.04
CA THR A 133 1.25 -33.40 1.42
C THR A 133 1.29 -32.11 0.57
N MET A 134 0.20 -31.34 0.61
CA MET A 134 -0.04 -30.16 -0.22
C MET A 134 -0.55 -28.99 0.63
N THR A 135 0.41 -28.24 1.19
CA THR A 135 0.36 -26.81 1.52
C THR A 135 -0.88 -26.30 2.26
N SER A 136 -0.75 -26.15 3.58
CA SER A 136 -1.71 -25.38 4.39
C SER A 136 -1.74 -23.92 3.94
N HIS A 137 -2.92 -23.45 3.52
CA HIS A 137 -3.16 -22.05 3.21
C HIS A 137 -3.36 -21.28 4.53
N LYS A 138 -2.26 -20.92 5.23
CA LYS A 138 -2.34 -19.89 6.27
C LYS A 138 -2.76 -18.56 5.61
N LYS A 139 -3.73 -17.87 6.21
CA LYS A 139 -4.34 -16.57 5.86
C LYS A 139 -3.33 -15.48 5.44
N GLN A 140 -2.88 -15.49 4.19
CA GLN A 140 -2.01 -14.47 3.59
C GLN A 140 -2.87 -13.45 2.84
N SER A 141 -2.69 -12.15 3.07
CA SER A 141 -3.46 -11.11 2.37
C SER A 141 -3.05 -10.99 0.90
N ILE A 142 -3.92 -10.43 0.06
CA ILE A 142 -3.57 -10.13 -1.35
C ILE A 142 -2.30 -9.27 -1.47
N TRP A 143 -2.07 -8.31 -0.56
CA TRP A 143 -0.85 -7.48 -0.57
C TRP A 143 0.41 -8.30 -0.29
N PHE A 144 0.34 -9.27 0.63
CA PHE A 144 1.46 -10.17 0.86
C PHE A 144 1.79 -10.95 -0.43
N HIS A 145 0.77 -11.51 -1.08
CA HIS A 145 0.93 -12.27 -2.33
C HIS A 145 1.56 -11.40 -3.43
N GLU A 146 0.97 -10.24 -3.68
CA GLU A 146 1.35 -9.35 -4.76
C GLU A 146 2.75 -8.77 -4.57
N TRP A 147 3.15 -8.48 -3.32
CA TRP A 147 4.53 -8.07 -3.04
C TRP A 147 5.52 -9.20 -3.31
N GLU A 148 5.35 -10.36 -2.65
CA GLU A 148 6.35 -11.41 -2.71
C GLU A 148 6.50 -11.97 -4.14
N LYS A 149 5.38 -12.17 -4.82
CA LYS A 149 5.36 -12.74 -6.18
C LYS A 149 5.78 -11.73 -7.24
N HIS A 150 5.31 -10.48 -7.18
CA HIS A 150 5.48 -9.50 -8.27
C HIS A 150 6.31 -8.28 -7.84
N GLY A 151 6.00 -7.68 -6.68
CA GLY A 151 6.71 -6.51 -6.16
C GLY A 151 8.21 -6.71 -6.00
N THR A 152 8.66 -7.88 -5.53
CA THR A 152 10.09 -8.19 -5.40
C THR A 152 10.84 -8.19 -6.74
N CYS A 153 10.14 -8.31 -7.87
CA CYS A 153 10.73 -8.19 -9.22
C CYS A 153 10.76 -6.74 -9.72
N ALA A 154 9.89 -5.88 -9.20
CA ALA A 154 9.77 -4.48 -9.60
C ALA A 154 10.88 -3.61 -9.00
N VAL A 155 11.56 -4.08 -7.95
CA VAL A 155 12.52 -3.27 -7.18
C VAL A 155 13.76 -2.81 -7.95
N VAL A 156 13.98 -3.35 -9.15
CA VAL A 156 15.00 -2.89 -10.08
C VAL A 156 14.70 -1.49 -10.63
N LEU A 157 13.46 -0.99 -10.48
CA LEU A 157 13.07 0.37 -10.82
C LEU A 157 13.06 1.26 -9.57
N PRO A 158 13.77 2.41 -9.56
CA PRO A 158 13.75 3.34 -8.43
C PRO A 158 12.35 3.84 -8.06
N ALA A 159 11.43 3.86 -9.02
CA ALA A 159 10.05 4.25 -8.80
C ALA A 159 9.22 3.17 -8.08
N LEU A 160 9.70 1.92 -7.98
CA LEU A 160 9.00 0.76 -7.38
C LEU A 160 9.90 -0.02 -6.39
N ASP A 161 11.03 0.55 -5.96
CA ASP A 161 12.09 -0.10 -5.16
C ASP A 161 11.74 -0.38 -3.68
N SER A 162 10.49 -0.18 -3.29
CA SER A 162 9.99 -0.46 -1.95
C SER A 162 8.51 -0.84 -1.99
N GLU A 163 8.05 -1.55 -0.95
CA GLU A 163 6.64 -1.91 -0.78
C GLU A 163 5.72 -0.70 -0.94
N PHE A 164 6.00 0.38 -0.21
CA PHE A 164 5.22 1.61 -0.31
C PHE A 164 5.12 2.11 -1.74
N LYS A 165 6.25 2.30 -2.43
CA LYS A 165 6.25 2.83 -3.79
C LYS A 165 5.51 1.92 -4.77
N TYR A 166 5.69 0.61 -4.65
CA TYR A 166 4.99 -0.39 -5.47
C TYR A 166 3.47 -0.32 -5.29
N PHE A 167 3.00 -0.37 -4.04
CA PHE A 167 1.57 -0.33 -3.72
C PHE A 167 0.93 1.03 -4.01
N PHE A 168 1.65 2.12 -3.71
CA PHE A 168 1.21 3.47 -4.00
C PHE A 168 1.09 3.70 -5.51
N GLN A 169 2.02 3.16 -6.32
CA GLN A 169 1.89 3.24 -7.78
C GLN A 169 0.62 2.55 -8.27
N GLY A 170 0.24 1.41 -7.69
CA GLY A 170 -1.01 0.71 -8.01
C GLY A 170 -2.24 1.55 -7.68
N ILE A 171 -2.22 2.23 -6.52
CA ILE A 171 -3.27 3.19 -6.15
C ILE A 171 -3.31 4.36 -7.14
N GLU A 172 -2.17 4.96 -7.47
CA GLU A 172 -2.10 6.11 -8.39
C GLU A 172 -2.59 5.74 -9.79
N TRP A 173 -2.20 4.58 -10.29
CA TRP A 173 -2.72 4.06 -11.56
C TRP A 173 -4.21 3.73 -11.49
N SER A 174 -4.72 3.28 -10.34
CA SER A 174 -6.17 3.11 -10.15
C SER A 174 -6.89 4.45 -10.10
N GLU A 175 -6.33 5.48 -9.44
CA GLU A 175 -6.89 6.85 -9.40
C GLU A 175 -6.92 7.49 -10.80
N ASN A 176 -5.92 7.21 -11.66
CA ASN A 176 -5.78 7.84 -12.98
C ASN A 176 -6.37 7.04 -14.15
N TYR A 177 -6.36 5.71 -14.05
CA TYR A 177 -6.72 4.79 -15.13
C TYR A 177 -7.79 3.78 -14.67
N ASN A 178 -8.66 4.13 -13.72
CA ASN A 178 -9.72 3.22 -13.30
C ASN A 178 -10.57 2.80 -14.51
N MET A 179 -10.80 1.50 -14.68
CA MET A 179 -11.57 1.00 -15.81
C MET A 179 -13.02 1.47 -15.82
N ARG A 180 -13.59 1.83 -14.66
CA ARG A 180 -14.88 2.52 -14.59
C ARG A 180 -14.88 3.78 -15.47
N ASP A 181 -13.87 4.64 -15.28
CA ASP A 181 -13.82 5.95 -15.90
C ASP A 181 -13.41 5.84 -17.38
N VAL A 182 -12.53 4.88 -17.71
CA VAL A 182 -12.13 4.57 -19.09
C VAL A 182 -13.32 4.04 -19.91
N LEU A 183 -14.08 3.10 -19.38
CA LEU A 183 -15.25 2.54 -20.05
C LEU A 183 -16.38 3.56 -20.16
N ASN A 184 -16.64 4.34 -19.11
CA ASN A 184 -17.69 5.36 -19.11
C ASN A 184 -17.44 6.47 -20.16
N LYS A 185 -16.19 6.89 -20.38
CA LYS A 185 -15.83 7.84 -21.45
C LYS A 185 -16.18 7.34 -22.86
N SER A 186 -16.34 6.03 -23.03
CA SER A 186 -16.76 5.40 -24.28
C SER A 186 -18.23 4.95 -24.25
N ASN A 187 -19.01 5.44 -23.27
CA ASN A 187 -20.41 5.08 -23.04
C ASN A 187 -20.66 3.59 -22.74
N ILE A 188 -19.64 2.85 -22.29
CA ILE A 188 -19.83 1.48 -21.80
C ILE A 188 -20.17 1.56 -20.32
N LYS A 189 -21.39 1.17 -19.97
CA LYS A 189 -21.91 1.22 -18.60
C LYS A 189 -22.03 -0.18 -18.00
N ILE A 190 -22.08 -0.26 -16.69
CA ILE A 190 -22.44 -1.50 -16.00
C ILE A 190 -23.84 -1.94 -16.51
N ASN A 191 -24.05 -3.24 -16.59
CA ASN A 191 -25.16 -3.97 -17.22
C ASN A 191 -25.20 -3.89 -18.76
N SER A 192 -24.14 -3.40 -19.40
CA SER A 192 -23.99 -3.54 -20.86
C SER A 192 -23.62 -4.98 -21.24
N THR A 193 -24.15 -5.42 -22.38
CA THR A 193 -23.84 -6.73 -22.99
C THR A 193 -23.19 -6.46 -24.33
N LEU A 194 -21.86 -6.56 -24.40
CA LEU A 194 -21.04 -6.13 -25.54
C LEU A 194 -20.02 -7.19 -25.94
N ASN A 195 -19.46 -7.09 -27.14
CA ASN A 195 -18.39 -8.00 -27.55
C ASN A 195 -17.02 -7.47 -27.12
N VAL A 196 -16.02 -8.34 -27.05
CA VAL A 196 -14.65 -7.96 -26.65
C VAL A 196 -14.06 -6.81 -27.49
N ALA A 197 -14.45 -6.72 -28.77
CA ALA A 197 -14.03 -5.66 -29.67
C ALA A 197 -14.46 -4.26 -29.21
N ASP A 198 -15.60 -4.14 -28.56
CA ASP A 198 -16.10 -2.87 -28.03
C ASP A 198 -15.24 -2.38 -26.87
N TYR A 199 -14.83 -3.29 -25.98
CA TYR A 199 -13.91 -2.99 -24.87
C TYR A 199 -12.52 -2.58 -25.38
N TRP A 200 -11.96 -3.29 -26.36
CA TRP A 200 -10.70 -2.87 -26.98
C TRP A 200 -10.80 -1.49 -27.63
N LYS A 201 -11.87 -1.22 -28.37
CA LYS A 201 -12.11 0.09 -28.99
C LYS A 201 -12.22 1.18 -27.93
N ALA A 202 -12.97 0.94 -26.86
CA ALA A 202 -13.13 1.88 -25.75
C ALA A 202 -11.78 2.23 -25.11
N VAL A 203 -11.02 1.21 -24.67
CA VAL A 203 -9.72 1.42 -24.03
C VAL A 203 -8.74 2.11 -24.98
N LYS A 204 -8.63 1.66 -26.25
CA LYS A 204 -7.74 2.27 -27.24
C LYS A 204 -8.13 3.73 -27.53
N SER A 205 -9.42 4.06 -27.55
CA SER A 205 -9.88 5.42 -27.81
C SER A 205 -9.50 6.40 -26.69
N VAL A 206 -9.50 5.95 -25.43
CA VAL A 206 -9.24 6.78 -24.25
C VAL A 206 -7.75 6.80 -23.91
N LEU A 207 -7.11 5.64 -23.84
CA LEU A 207 -5.71 5.49 -23.39
C LEU A 207 -4.69 5.51 -24.52
N LYS A 208 -5.14 5.42 -25.79
CA LYS A 208 -4.28 5.33 -26.98
C LYS A 208 -3.40 4.07 -27.03
N THR A 209 -3.58 3.14 -26.09
CA THR A 209 -2.86 1.87 -26.00
C THR A 209 -3.80 0.66 -26.11
N ASN A 210 -3.26 -0.48 -26.54
CA ASN A 210 -3.93 -1.78 -26.57
C ASN A 210 -3.94 -2.37 -25.16
N ALA A 211 -5.03 -3.04 -24.81
CA ALA A 211 -5.24 -3.66 -23.50
C ALA A 211 -5.64 -5.14 -23.64
N TRP A 212 -5.34 -5.92 -22.60
CA TRP A 212 -5.85 -7.27 -22.45
C TRP A 212 -7.24 -7.21 -21.80
N VAL A 213 -8.20 -7.96 -22.35
CA VAL A 213 -9.54 -8.11 -21.78
C VAL A 213 -9.74 -9.56 -21.38
N GLU A 214 -10.08 -9.80 -20.12
CA GLU A 214 -10.24 -11.13 -19.55
C GLU A 214 -11.70 -11.42 -19.21
N CYS A 215 -12.12 -12.66 -19.47
CA CYS A 215 -13.45 -13.16 -19.13
C CYS A 215 -13.40 -14.40 -18.24
N VAL A 216 -14.43 -14.54 -17.41
CA VAL A 216 -14.80 -15.77 -16.70
C VAL A 216 -16.08 -16.32 -17.32
N THR A 217 -16.13 -17.63 -17.58
CA THR A 217 -17.33 -18.28 -18.13
C THR A 217 -18.17 -18.86 -17.00
N LYS A 218 -19.46 -18.51 -16.97
CA LYS A 218 -20.43 -19.09 -16.04
C LYS A 218 -20.57 -20.60 -16.29
N HIS A 219 -20.54 -21.39 -15.21
CA HIS A 219 -20.55 -22.84 -15.33
C HIS A 219 -21.86 -23.40 -15.88
N ASP A 220 -22.98 -22.78 -15.52
CA ASP A 220 -24.36 -23.20 -15.82
C ASP A 220 -24.80 -22.80 -17.24
N THR A 221 -24.72 -21.51 -17.54
CA THR A 221 -25.25 -20.87 -18.76
C THR A 221 -24.24 -20.80 -19.89
N LYS A 222 -22.95 -20.99 -19.60
CA LYS A 222 -21.83 -20.78 -20.54
C LYS A 222 -21.73 -19.36 -21.10
N GLU A 223 -22.42 -18.39 -20.48
CA GLU A 223 -22.22 -16.97 -20.73
C GLU A 223 -20.87 -16.53 -20.17
N GLN A 224 -20.22 -15.57 -20.81
CA GLN A 224 -18.95 -15.03 -20.34
C GLN A 224 -19.15 -13.66 -19.71
N MET A 225 -18.48 -13.43 -18.59
CA MET A 225 -18.56 -12.22 -17.79
C MET A 225 -17.21 -11.52 -17.83
N LEU A 226 -17.24 -10.19 -17.88
CA LEU A 226 -16.06 -9.36 -17.86
C LEU A 226 -15.35 -9.52 -16.51
N ALA A 227 -14.09 -9.95 -16.51
CA ALA A 227 -13.36 -10.30 -15.30
C ALA A 227 -12.22 -9.32 -15.00
N GLU A 228 -11.30 -9.13 -15.94
CA GLU A 228 -10.16 -8.22 -15.77
C GLU A 228 -9.94 -7.39 -17.03
N ILE A 229 -9.36 -6.20 -16.86
CA ILE A 229 -8.75 -5.46 -17.96
C ILE A 229 -7.35 -5.08 -17.53
N ARG A 230 -6.37 -5.39 -18.38
CA ARG A 230 -4.95 -5.14 -18.11
C ARG A 230 -4.41 -4.11 -19.09
N ILE A 231 -3.77 -3.08 -18.55
CA ILE A 231 -3.06 -2.05 -19.31
C ILE A 231 -1.57 -2.15 -18.99
N CYS A 232 -0.71 -1.69 -19.91
CA CYS A 232 0.71 -1.93 -19.80
C CYS A 232 1.54 -0.67 -19.78
N PHE A 233 2.69 -0.74 -19.12
CA PHE A 233 3.61 0.36 -18.93
C PHE A 233 5.04 -0.08 -19.23
N ASP A 234 5.83 0.84 -19.78
CA ASP A 234 7.27 0.65 -19.92
C ASP A 234 7.98 0.82 -18.56
N LYS A 235 9.30 0.61 -18.54
CA LYS A 235 10.12 0.78 -17.33
C LYS A 235 10.25 2.23 -16.85
N SER A 236 9.80 3.19 -17.64
CA SER A 236 9.66 4.59 -17.25
C SER A 236 8.26 4.94 -16.74
N LEU A 237 7.40 3.93 -16.55
CA LEU A 237 6.02 4.04 -16.08
C LEU A 237 5.11 4.81 -17.05
N LYS A 238 5.43 4.81 -18.34
CA LYS A 238 4.58 5.40 -19.39
C LYS A 238 3.69 4.34 -20.03
N PRO A 239 2.41 4.65 -20.31
CA PRO A 239 1.51 3.71 -20.98
C PRO A 239 2.08 3.27 -22.33
N ILE A 240 2.06 1.97 -22.58
CA ILE A 240 2.43 1.35 -23.87
C ILE A 240 1.41 0.26 -24.24
N ASP A 241 1.46 -0.20 -25.49
CA ASP A 241 0.62 -1.31 -25.94
C ASP A 241 0.99 -2.62 -25.19
N CYS A 242 -0.02 -3.38 -24.78
CA CYS A 242 0.16 -4.70 -24.16
C CYS A 242 0.55 -5.83 -25.15
N ASP A 243 1.00 -5.49 -26.36
CA ASP A 243 1.28 -6.48 -27.39
C ASP A 243 2.46 -7.37 -26.98
N GLY A 244 2.32 -8.69 -27.16
CA GLY A 244 3.39 -9.66 -26.88
C GLY A 244 3.48 -10.19 -25.45
N ILE A 245 2.54 -9.84 -24.55
CA ILE A 245 2.52 -10.37 -23.18
C ILE A 245 2.30 -11.90 -23.12
N MET A 246 1.57 -12.49 -24.08
CA MET A 246 1.34 -13.95 -24.14
C MET A 246 1.75 -14.54 -25.51
N LYS A 247 2.42 -15.70 -25.50
CA LYS A 247 2.71 -16.44 -26.74
C LYS A 247 1.47 -17.18 -27.23
N PRO A 248 1.16 -17.16 -28.54
CA PRO A 248 0.18 -18.07 -29.12
C PRO A 248 0.61 -19.53 -28.86
N ARG A 249 -0.34 -20.41 -28.53
CA ARG A 249 -0.11 -21.87 -28.64
C ARG A 249 0.32 -22.17 -30.09
N ARG A 250 1.30 -23.05 -30.25
CA ARG A 250 1.95 -23.41 -31.53
C ARG A 250 0.93 -23.48 -32.68
N GLY A 251 1.19 -22.74 -33.77
CA GLY A 251 0.52 -22.96 -35.06
C GLY A 251 -0.36 -21.85 -35.62
N SER A 252 -0.49 -20.68 -34.96
CA SER A 252 -1.18 -19.55 -35.59
C SER A 252 -0.49 -18.21 -35.31
N ILE A 253 0.17 -17.69 -36.34
CA ILE A 253 0.37 -16.25 -36.46
C ILE A 253 -1.00 -15.69 -36.83
N LYS A 254 -1.74 -15.15 -35.87
CA LYS A 254 -2.94 -14.35 -36.15
C LYS A 254 -2.90 -13.05 -35.37
N LYS A 255 -3.10 -11.99 -36.15
CA LYS A 255 -3.28 -10.54 -35.95
C LYS A 255 -2.98 -9.93 -34.55
N PRO A 256 -2.38 -8.72 -34.49
CA PRO A 256 -2.09 -7.95 -33.27
C PRO A 256 -3.32 -7.54 -32.41
N HIS A 257 -4.51 -8.09 -32.65
CA HIS A 257 -5.78 -7.66 -32.04
C HIS A 257 -6.51 -8.78 -31.25
N THR A 258 -5.80 -9.78 -30.72
CA THR A 258 -6.44 -10.84 -29.90
C THR A 258 -5.78 -10.96 -28.53
N LEU A 259 -5.76 -9.86 -27.78
CA LEU A 259 -5.32 -9.84 -26.37
C LEU A 259 -6.51 -10.18 -25.46
N THR A 260 -6.95 -11.43 -25.47
CA THR A 260 -8.07 -11.89 -24.65
C THR A 260 -8.13 -13.41 -24.51
N ASN A 261 -8.72 -13.89 -23.41
CA ASN A 261 -9.22 -15.27 -23.28
C ASN A 261 -10.74 -15.38 -23.55
N CYS A 262 -11.43 -14.26 -23.79
CA CYS A 262 -12.86 -14.24 -24.11
C CYS A 262 -13.13 -14.86 -25.49
N ASP A 263 -14.27 -15.52 -25.64
CA ASP A 263 -14.76 -15.94 -26.95
C ASP A 263 -15.19 -14.71 -27.75
N THR A 264 -14.41 -14.35 -28.77
CA THR A 264 -14.66 -13.17 -29.61
C THR A 264 -16.01 -13.16 -30.34
N LYS A 265 -16.69 -14.31 -30.42
CA LYS A 265 -17.99 -14.46 -31.11
C LYS A 265 -19.20 -14.34 -30.19
N LYS A 266 -18.99 -14.27 -28.87
CA LYS A 266 -20.08 -14.23 -27.89
C LYS A 266 -20.02 -12.91 -27.11
N PRO A 267 -21.18 -12.39 -26.69
CA PRO A 267 -21.23 -11.20 -25.87
C PRO A 267 -20.66 -11.48 -24.47
N ILE A 268 -20.22 -10.41 -23.81
CA ILE A 268 -19.65 -10.38 -22.47
C ILE A 268 -20.60 -9.59 -21.57
N LEU A 269 -20.99 -10.20 -20.45
CA LEU A 269 -21.80 -9.59 -19.41
C LEU A 269 -20.93 -8.73 -18.48
N TYR A 270 -21.29 -7.45 -18.30
CA TYR A 270 -20.66 -6.56 -17.33
C TYR A 270 -21.63 -6.25 -16.19
N LEU A 271 -21.67 -7.08 -15.14
CA LEU A 271 -22.78 -7.12 -14.18
C LEU A 271 -22.56 -6.24 -12.92
N ASP A 272 -23.60 -5.56 -12.43
CA ASP A 272 -23.58 -4.81 -11.15
C ASP A 272 -23.83 -5.68 -9.90
N TYR A 273 -24.13 -6.96 -10.08
CA TYR A 273 -24.32 -7.94 -9.01
C TYR A 273 -23.45 -9.19 -9.20
N VAL A 274 -23.28 -9.96 -8.12
CA VAL A 274 -22.69 -11.31 -8.15
C VAL A 274 -23.79 -12.30 -8.51
N PRO A 275 -23.73 -12.99 -9.66
CA PRO A 275 -24.77 -13.94 -10.04
C PRO A 275 -24.90 -15.10 -9.07
N GLU A 276 -26.13 -15.58 -8.87
CA GLU A 276 -26.38 -16.81 -8.13
C GLU A 276 -25.79 -18.02 -8.85
N GLN A 277 -25.41 -19.02 -8.08
CA GLN A 277 -24.92 -20.29 -8.61
C GLN A 277 -26.04 -21.30 -8.54
N ASN A 278 -26.53 -21.73 -9.70
CA ASN A 278 -27.43 -22.88 -9.79
C ASN A 278 -26.62 -24.16 -9.60
N ILE A 279 -26.16 -24.42 -8.38
CA ILE A 279 -25.64 -25.74 -8.01
C ILE A 279 -26.88 -26.60 -7.83
N SER A 280 -27.20 -27.45 -8.81
CA SER A 280 -28.19 -28.50 -8.61
C SER A 280 -27.66 -29.42 -7.50
N THR A 281 -28.09 -29.17 -6.27
CA THR A 281 -27.96 -30.16 -5.21
C THR A 281 -28.86 -31.30 -5.63
N ASN A 282 -28.26 -32.41 -6.08
CA ASN A 282 -28.94 -33.71 -6.03
C ASN A 282 -29.17 -34.00 -4.53
N ALA A 283 -30.26 -33.46 -4.01
CA ALA A 283 -30.79 -33.83 -2.72
C ALA A 283 -31.27 -35.27 -2.87
N ASN A 284 -30.52 -36.19 -2.27
CA ASN A 284 -30.88 -37.59 -2.17
C ASN A 284 -32.31 -37.71 -1.66
N THR A 285 -33.16 -38.28 -2.51
CA THR A 285 -34.34 -39.02 -2.09
C THR A 285 -33.90 -40.03 -1.04
N THR A 286 -34.47 -39.89 0.15
CA THR A 286 -34.50 -40.90 1.19
C THR A 286 -35.04 -42.20 0.61
N ASP A 287 -34.24 -43.27 0.64
CA ASP A 287 -34.78 -44.61 0.84
C ASP A 287 -33.76 -45.49 1.57
N SER A 288 -34.30 -46.13 2.60
CA SER A 288 -33.69 -47.04 3.55
C SER A 288 -33.50 -48.44 2.96
N ASN A 289 -32.32 -49.03 3.15
CA ASN A 289 -32.07 -50.40 3.67
C ASN A 289 -30.83 -51.09 3.08
N SER A 290 -30.10 -51.76 3.99
CA SER A 290 -29.41 -53.04 3.80
C SER A 290 -27.97 -53.10 3.22
N THR A 291 -27.05 -53.42 4.13
CA THR A 291 -25.96 -54.43 4.09
C THR A 291 -24.92 -54.47 2.96
N SER A 292 -23.66 -54.24 3.35
CA SER A 292 -22.45 -55.07 3.12
C SER A 292 -22.31 -55.81 1.78
N THR A 293 -21.30 -55.46 0.98
CA THR A 293 -20.09 -56.28 0.69
C THR A 293 -19.21 -55.59 -0.35
N ASP A 294 -17.89 -55.68 -0.17
CA ASP A 294 -16.88 -55.36 -1.18
C ASP A 294 -17.07 -56.21 -2.44
N ILE A 295 -16.82 -55.64 -3.64
CA ILE A 295 -16.11 -56.28 -4.77
C ILE A 295 -15.68 -55.21 -5.79
N ASN A 296 -14.44 -55.39 -6.25
CA ASN A 296 -13.67 -54.62 -7.24
C ASN A 296 -14.17 -54.75 -8.69
N LEU A 297 -13.50 -53.97 -9.55
CA LEU A 297 -13.39 -54.00 -11.03
C LEU A 297 -14.45 -53.16 -11.77
N THR A 298 -14.16 -52.30 -12.77
CA THR A 298 -12.94 -51.92 -13.51
C THR A 298 -13.28 -50.72 -14.40
N ASN A 299 -12.30 -49.84 -14.61
CA ASN A 299 -12.06 -48.96 -15.76
C ASN A 299 -13.16 -48.78 -16.83
N PHE A 300 -13.61 -47.53 -17.01
CA PHE A 300 -13.77 -46.99 -18.36
C PHE A 300 -13.21 -45.56 -18.44
N ASN A 301 -12.12 -45.43 -19.20
CA ASN A 301 -11.50 -44.17 -19.60
C ASN A 301 -12.49 -43.33 -20.42
N SER A 302 -12.74 -42.09 -20.01
CA SER A 302 -12.99 -41.00 -20.96
C SER A 302 -12.03 -39.86 -20.64
N THR A 303 -11.16 -39.58 -21.59
CA THR A 303 -10.07 -38.60 -21.49
C THR A 303 -10.63 -37.19 -21.51
N VAL A 304 -10.80 -36.59 -20.33
CA VAL A 304 -10.99 -35.15 -20.17
C VAL A 304 -9.66 -34.54 -19.72
N ASP A 305 -9.18 -33.62 -20.55
CA ASP A 305 -7.92 -32.88 -20.53
C ASP A 305 -7.47 -32.38 -19.13
N GLU A 306 -6.56 -33.13 -18.49
CA GLU A 306 -5.90 -32.83 -17.21
C GLU A 306 -4.87 -31.67 -17.30
N HIS A 307 -4.76 -30.96 -18.43
CA HIS A 307 -3.82 -29.83 -18.55
C HIS A 307 -4.33 -28.50 -18.00
N SER A 308 -5.61 -28.40 -17.60
CA SER A 308 -6.20 -27.17 -17.04
C SER A 308 -6.00 -27.02 -15.52
N LYS A 309 -5.49 -28.06 -14.84
CA LYS A 309 -5.31 -28.08 -13.37
C LYS A 309 -3.87 -27.91 -12.90
N LEU A 310 -2.92 -27.75 -13.83
CA LEU A 310 -1.48 -27.92 -13.56
C LEU A 310 -0.65 -26.62 -13.51
N LEU A 311 -1.27 -25.42 -13.50
CA LEU A 311 -0.52 -24.15 -13.45
C LEU A 311 -0.29 -23.55 -12.06
N TYR A 312 -0.82 -24.14 -10.99
CA TYR A 312 -0.52 -23.71 -9.63
C TYR A 312 0.10 -24.86 -8.86
N ARG A 313 1.44 -24.97 -8.88
CA ARG A 313 2.26 -25.59 -7.81
C ARG A 313 3.73 -25.71 -8.23
N LEU A 314 4.57 -24.83 -7.69
CA LEU A 314 5.98 -25.17 -7.42
C LEU A 314 6.28 -24.94 -5.94
N LYS A 315 6.65 -26.04 -5.27
CA LYS A 315 6.87 -26.21 -3.83
C LYS A 315 8.15 -25.49 -3.35
N ARG A 316 8.13 -24.86 -2.16
CA ARG A 316 8.79 -25.39 -0.92
C ARG A 316 8.96 -24.35 0.21
N LYS A 317 8.68 -24.84 1.43
CA LYS A 317 9.18 -24.52 2.79
C LYS A 317 9.58 -23.06 3.08
N VAL A 318 8.76 -22.38 3.88
CA VAL A 318 9.08 -21.14 4.58
C VAL A 318 8.86 -21.35 6.08
N PHE A 319 9.79 -20.82 6.87
CA PHE A 319 9.81 -20.90 8.34
C PHE A 319 8.68 -20.07 8.97
N ASP A 320 8.13 -20.61 10.05
CA ASP A 320 6.99 -20.08 10.79
C ASP A 320 7.41 -19.00 11.80
N HIS A 321 6.82 -17.81 11.68
CA HIS A 321 6.82 -16.79 12.72
C HIS A 321 5.43 -16.15 12.90
N SER A 322 4.36 -16.96 12.84
CA SER A 322 3.02 -16.47 13.18
C SER A 322 2.72 -16.64 14.66
N ASN A 323 2.51 -15.53 15.37
CA ASN A 323 1.45 -15.44 16.37
C ASN A 323 0.71 -14.11 16.22
N GLU A 324 -0.62 -14.23 16.30
CA GLU A 324 -1.67 -13.19 16.38
C GLU A 324 -2.18 -12.53 15.08
N TRP A 325 -3.15 -13.18 14.42
CA TRP A 325 -4.26 -12.49 13.73
C TRP A 325 -5.55 -13.31 13.78
N ILE A 326 -6.30 -13.20 14.88
CA ILE A 326 -7.75 -13.48 14.88
C ILE A 326 -8.45 -12.18 14.49
N THR A 327 -9.32 -12.26 13.48
CA THR A 327 -10.22 -11.18 13.05
C THR A 327 -11.15 -10.80 14.20
N LYS A 328 -10.93 -9.63 14.80
CA LYS A 328 -11.94 -8.92 15.60
C LYS A 328 -12.48 -7.73 14.80
N ARG A 329 -13.76 -7.43 15.06
CA ARG A 329 -14.58 -6.30 14.58
C ARG A 329 -13.84 -4.95 14.61
N PRO A 330 -14.33 -3.88 13.94
CA PRO A 330 -13.60 -2.64 13.74
C PRO A 330 -13.14 -2.11 15.11
N HIS A 331 -11.85 -2.22 15.39
CA HIS A 331 -11.29 -1.69 16.62
C HIS A 331 -11.05 -0.19 16.41
N HIS A 332 -11.90 0.59 17.08
CA HIS A 332 -11.62 1.90 17.65
C HIS A 332 -10.11 2.22 17.75
N PHE A 333 -9.69 3.34 17.17
CA PHE A 333 -8.38 3.92 17.46
C PHE A 333 -8.43 4.60 18.83
N ASP A 334 -8.09 3.85 19.87
CA ASP A 334 -8.00 4.33 21.24
C ASP A 334 -6.61 4.95 21.49
N ARG A 335 -6.55 6.29 21.47
CA ARG A 335 -5.35 7.10 21.73
C ARG A 335 -4.88 7.02 23.19
N SER A 336 -5.64 6.39 24.10
CA SER A 336 -5.24 6.21 25.50
C SER A 336 -4.03 5.28 25.66
N LYS A 337 -3.73 4.46 24.64
CA LYS A 337 -2.63 3.50 24.64
C LYS A 337 -1.33 4.00 24.00
N SER A 338 -1.28 5.25 23.53
CA SER A 338 -0.02 5.85 23.04
C SER A 338 1.00 6.07 24.16
N TYR A 339 0.56 5.95 25.43
CA TYR A 339 1.41 5.95 26.61
C TYR A 339 0.90 4.95 27.66
N GLN A 340 1.33 3.70 27.55
CA GLN A 340 1.23 2.72 28.65
C GLN A 340 2.65 2.15 28.89
N PRO A 341 3.39 2.65 29.90
CA PRO A 341 4.54 1.92 30.39
C PRO A 341 4.00 0.70 31.13
N ARG A 342 4.07 -0.49 30.52
CA ARG A 342 3.86 -1.74 31.27
C ARG A 342 5.07 -1.95 32.17
N THR A 343 4.90 -1.66 33.45
CA THR A 343 5.78 -2.13 34.52
C THR A 343 5.41 -3.56 34.89
N ASN A 344 6.44 -4.41 35.02
CA ASN A 344 6.45 -5.78 35.55
C ASN A 344 5.72 -6.89 34.77
N THR A 345 6.50 -7.64 33.99
CA THR A 345 6.67 -9.08 34.23
C THR A 345 8.14 -9.46 34.04
N SER A 346 8.71 -10.12 35.04
CA SER A 346 10.03 -10.73 34.97
C SER A 346 10.02 -11.84 33.92
N TYR A 347 10.66 -11.61 32.78
CA TYR A 347 11.01 -12.69 31.86
C TYR A 347 12.52 -12.92 31.94
N ASN A 348 12.85 -14.09 32.47
CA ASN A 348 14.19 -14.61 32.65
C ASN A 348 15.02 -14.46 31.36
N HIS A 349 16.15 -13.78 31.49
CA HIS A 349 17.28 -13.91 30.59
C HIS A 349 17.72 -15.37 30.55
N ASN A 350 17.61 -16.02 29.40
CA ASN A 350 18.50 -17.09 28.95
C ASN A 350 18.16 -17.49 27.51
N LEU A 351 18.67 -16.75 26.53
CA LEU A 351 18.92 -17.30 25.19
C LEU A 351 20.30 -16.84 24.73
N ASN A 352 21.15 -17.84 24.55
CA ASN A 352 22.54 -17.73 24.14
C ASN A 352 22.71 -16.90 22.87
N ARG A 353 23.64 -15.95 22.94
CA ARG A 353 24.23 -15.27 21.78
C ARG A 353 24.87 -16.31 20.86
N SER A 354 24.38 -16.44 19.64
CA SER A 354 25.20 -16.88 18.51
C SER A 354 25.39 -15.71 17.54
N ASN A 355 26.64 -15.25 17.46
CA ASN A 355 27.07 -14.25 16.50
C ASN A 355 27.10 -14.87 15.10
N SER A 356 26.21 -14.45 14.20
CA SER A 356 26.50 -14.39 12.77
C SER A 356 25.52 -13.48 12.03
N PHE A 357 26.10 -12.52 11.30
CA PHE A 357 25.53 -11.50 10.40
C PHE A 357 24.93 -10.22 11.02
N PRO A 358 25.42 -9.03 10.61
CA PRO A 358 24.97 -7.75 11.16
C PRO A 358 23.56 -7.45 10.67
N TYR A 359 22.64 -7.33 11.61
CA TYR A 359 21.34 -6.71 11.38
C TYR A 359 21.58 -5.27 10.91
N ILE A 360 21.41 -5.00 9.61
CA ILE A 360 21.38 -3.62 9.09
C ILE A 360 20.11 -2.98 9.64
N GLN A 361 20.23 -2.31 10.79
CA GLN A 361 19.22 -1.42 11.32
C GLN A 361 18.97 -0.34 10.25
N ARG A 362 17.83 -0.38 9.54
CA ARG A 362 17.44 0.65 8.57
C ARG A 362 17.11 1.95 9.33
N LYS A 363 18.15 2.73 9.67
CA LYS A 363 18.07 4.08 10.27
C LYS A 363 17.91 5.19 9.23
N GLU A 364 17.77 4.84 7.97
CA GLU A 364 17.57 5.80 6.88
C GLU A 364 16.15 6.34 6.86
N TRP A 365 16.04 7.64 6.64
CA TRP A 365 14.79 8.39 6.55
C TRP A 365 14.95 9.50 5.51
N ASP A 366 13.84 10.02 5.00
CA ASP A 366 13.84 10.90 3.81
C ASP A 366 13.49 12.35 4.15
N ILE A 367 12.57 12.55 5.10
CA ILE A 367 11.94 13.83 5.39
C ILE A 367 11.71 13.99 6.91
N LEU A 368 11.65 15.23 7.40
CA LEU A 368 11.21 15.55 8.75
C LEU A 368 9.75 16.01 8.69
N VAL A 369 8.88 15.37 9.46
CA VAL A 369 7.47 15.74 9.59
C VAL A 369 7.31 16.49 10.90
N PHE A 370 7.10 17.80 10.83
CA PHE A 370 6.73 18.63 11.97
C PHE A 370 5.22 18.61 12.14
N SER A 371 4.76 17.97 13.20
CA SER A 371 3.36 17.74 13.49
C SER A 371 2.88 18.67 14.60
N GLN A 372 1.77 19.37 14.33
CA GLN A 372 1.09 20.24 15.28
C GLN A 372 -0.35 19.77 15.46
N SER A 373 -0.78 19.57 16.70
CA SER A 373 -2.15 19.16 17.05
C SER A 373 -2.98 20.32 17.56
N TRP A 374 -4.29 20.29 17.28
CA TRP A 374 -5.24 21.21 17.86
C TRP A 374 -5.62 20.74 19.27
N PRO A 375 -5.28 21.50 20.33
CA PRO A 375 -5.35 20.99 21.70
C PRO A 375 -6.76 20.63 22.14
N TYR A 376 -7.80 21.27 21.58
CA TYR A 376 -9.20 21.01 21.94
C TYR A 376 -9.74 19.71 21.34
N THR A 377 -9.46 19.46 20.06
CA THR A 377 -9.79 18.17 19.45
C THR A 377 -9.04 17.05 20.16
N PHE A 378 -7.74 17.23 20.39
CA PHE A 378 -6.93 16.25 21.10
C PHE A 378 -7.47 16.00 22.52
N CYS A 379 -7.80 17.05 23.25
CA CYS A 379 -8.40 16.97 24.57
C CYS A 379 -9.72 16.20 24.55
N HIS A 380 -10.62 16.54 23.61
CA HIS A 380 -11.88 15.83 23.42
C HIS A 380 -11.64 14.33 23.21
N THR A 381 -10.71 13.96 22.33
CA THR A 381 -10.37 12.54 22.09
C THR A 381 -9.86 11.83 23.34
N TRP A 382 -9.25 12.57 24.27
CA TRP A 382 -8.72 12.03 25.52
C TRP A 382 -9.84 11.86 26.55
N THR A 383 -10.69 12.87 26.74
CA THR A 383 -11.73 12.90 27.78
C THR A 383 -12.90 11.97 27.49
N VAL A 384 -13.24 11.71 26.22
CA VAL A 384 -14.31 10.76 25.87
C VAL A 384 -14.03 9.32 26.31
N ASN A 385 -12.77 8.98 26.61
CA ASN A 385 -12.40 7.62 27.01
C ASN A 385 -12.58 7.33 28.51
N SER A 386 -12.70 8.36 29.35
CA SER A 386 -12.76 8.19 30.81
C SER A 386 -13.12 9.48 31.54
N ASP A 387 -14.05 9.41 32.49
CA ASP A 387 -14.47 10.56 33.32
C ASP A 387 -13.36 11.09 34.27
N THR A 388 -12.28 10.32 34.41
CA THR A 388 -11.09 10.73 35.18
C THR A 388 -10.07 11.48 34.34
N HIS A 389 -10.17 11.44 33.01
CA HIS A 389 -9.30 12.19 32.12
C HIS A 389 -9.63 13.68 32.17
N VAL A 390 -8.58 14.50 32.25
CA VAL A 390 -8.64 15.96 32.11
C VAL A 390 -7.55 16.41 31.14
N CYS A 391 -7.53 17.68 30.79
CA CYS A 391 -6.54 18.19 29.85
C CYS A 391 -5.76 19.37 30.44
N ASN A 392 -4.46 19.41 30.14
CA ASN A 392 -3.66 20.60 30.36
C ASN A 392 -3.64 21.38 29.05
N LEU A 393 -4.32 22.52 29.00
CA LEU A 393 -4.41 23.34 27.79
C LEU A 393 -3.36 24.47 27.82
N PRO A 394 -2.83 24.88 26.67
CA PRO A 394 -1.87 25.99 26.60
C PRO A 394 -2.50 27.29 27.11
N ALA A 395 -1.67 28.19 27.64
CA ALA A 395 -2.12 29.47 28.17
C ALA A 395 -2.77 30.33 27.07
N ASN A 396 -2.17 30.33 25.87
CA ASN A 396 -2.80 30.90 24.69
C ASN A 396 -3.82 29.91 24.09
N ARG A 397 -5.10 30.28 24.22
CA ARG A 397 -6.26 29.48 23.79
C ARG A 397 -6.43 29.39 22.27
N ASN A 398 -5.75 30.24 21.50
CA ASN A 398 -5.77 30.21 20.04
C ASN A 398 -4.49 29.60 19.47
N GLN A 399 -3.77 28.77 20.21
CA GLN A 399 -2.48 28.22 19.78
C GLN A 399 -2.55 26.72 19.50
N TRP A 400 -2.00 26.30 18.35
CA TRP A 400 -1.68 24.90 18.10
C TRP A 400 -0.50 24.46 18.97
N THR A 401 -0.49 23.18 19.37
CA THR A 401 0.59 22.60 20.17
C THR A 401 1.39 21.62 19.33
N ILE A 402 2.71 21.63 19.50
CA ILE A 402 3.61 20.66 18.87
C ILE A 402 3.24 19.27 19.38
N HIS A 403 3.01 18.35 18.46
CA HIS A 403 2.93 16.92 18.75
C HIS A 403 4.32 16.31 18.66
N GLY A 404 5.03 16.54 17.54
CA GLY A 404 6.41 16.07 17.39
C GLY A 404 7.12 16.43 16.09
N ILE A 405 8.39 16.02 16.00
CA ILE A 405 9.22 16.10 14.79
C ILE A 405 9.63 14.69 14.42
N TRP A 406 9.14 14.17 13.30
CA TRP A 406 9.32 12.76 12.98
C TRP A 406 10.21 12.59 11.75
N PRO A 407 11.46 12.14 11.94
CA PRO A 407 12.23 11.54 10.85
C PRO A 407 11.42 10.42 10.23
N SER A 408 10.98 10.64 9.00
CA SER A 408 10.03 9.78 8.31
C SER A 408 10.61 9.36 6.96
N LYS A 409 10.38 8.11 6.59
CA LYS A 409 10.51 7.66 5.22
C LYS A 409 9.23 8.03 4.50
N ILE A 410 9.33 8.59 3.30
CA ILE A 410 8.13 8.98 2.55
C ILE A 410 7.27 7.74 2.36
N GLY A 411 6.02 7.81 2.83
CA GLY A 411 5.07 6.71 2.78
C GLY A 411 5.08 5.73 3.96
N SER A 412 5.89 5.97 4.99
CA SER A 412 5.87 5.19 6.24
C SER A 412 5.87 6.10 7.47
N PHE A 413 5.53 5.54 8.64
CA PHE A 413 5.57 6.24 9.93
C PHE A 413 6.92 6.13 10.66
N GLY A 414 7.93 5.53 10.02
CA GLY A 414 9.24 5.27 10.61
C GLY A 414 10.38 5.94 9.84
N PRO A 415 11.63 5.78 10.30
CA PRO A 415 12.05 4.89 11.37
C PRO A 415 11.66 5.41 12.76
N ALA A 416 11.59 4.50 13.72
CA ALA A 416 11.35 4.82 15.13
C ALA A 416 12.36 4.06 16.00
N TYR A 417 12.61 4.56 17.21
CA TYR A 417 13.45 3.88 18.19
C TYR A 417 14.86 3.58 17.63
N CYS A 418 15.48 4.56 16.95
CA CYS A 418 16.77 4.37 16.25
C CYS A 418 17.97 4.23 17.19
N ASN A 419 17.81 4.58 18.47
CA ASN A 419 18.81 4.33 19.50
C ASN A 419 18.18 4.07 20.88
N ASN A 420 17.88 2.79 21.16
CA ASN A 420 17.24 2.33 22.40
C ASN A 420 18.16 2.35 23.63
N GLN A 421 19.44 2.69 23.45
CA GLN A 421 20.42 2.75 24.53
C GLN A 421 20.59 4.19 25.06
N THR A 422 19.98 5.17 24.41
CA THR A 422 20.05 6.57 24.85
C THR A 422 19.11 6.79 26.03
N ALA A 423 19.65 7.17 27.19
CA ALA A 423 18.85 7.68 28.29
C ALA A 423 18.35 9.11 27.96
N PHE A 424 17.08 9.41 28.29
CA PHE A 424 16.54 10.75 28.19
C PHE A 424 16.93 11.58 29.41
N SER A 425 17.39 12.82 29.22
CA SER A 425 17.76 13.73 30.31
C SER A 425 16.92 15.00 30.31
N LEU A 426 15.96 15.10 31.23
CA LEU A 426 15.12 16.30 31.35
C LEU A 426 15.95 17.57 31.62
N ASN A 427 17.02 17.45 32.40
CA ASN A 427 17.92 18.57 32.75
C ASN A 427 18.61 19.20 31.52
N SER A 428 18.73 18.45 30.41
CA SER A 428 19.29 19.01 29.17
C SER A 428 18.39 20.08 28.55
N LEU A 429 17.12 20.13 28.98
CA LEU A 429 16.09 21.02 28.46
C LEU A 429 15.83 22.22 29.37
N ASP A 430 16.47 22.32 30.54
CA ASP A 430 16.25 23.38 31.55
C ASP A 430 16.08 24.79 30.94
N PRO A 431 16.91 25.24 29.98
CA PRO A 431 16.78 26.58 29.41
C PRO A 431 15.50 26.81 28.58
N ILE A 432 14.82 25.74 28.15
CA ILE A 432 13.66 25.79 27.24
C ILE A 432 12.39 25.15 27.84
N ILE A 433 12.44 24.65 29.09
CA ILE A 433 11.28 24.09 29.79
C ILE A 433 10.05 25.03 29.76
N PRO A 434 10.17 26.35 30.05
CA PRO A 434 9.00 27.24 30.01
C PRO A 434 8.35 27.31 28.62
N GLU A 435 9.16 27.26 27.56
CA GLU A 435 8.66 27.26 26.19
C GLU A 435 8.00 25.94 25.83
N LEU A 436 8.60 24.81 26.25
CA LEU A 436 8.05 23.48 26.03
C LEU A 436 6.69 23.32 26.71
N HIS A 437 6.51 23.82 27.93
CA HIS A 437 5.21 23.82 28.62
C HIS A 437 4.12 24.56 27.83
N ASN A 438 4.47 25.61 27.09
CA ASN A 438 3.49 26.41 26.36
C ASN A 438 3.28 25.98 24.90
N ARG A 439 4.31 25.44 24.24
CA ARG A 439 4.30 25.12 22.80
C ARG A 439 4.34 23.64 22.49
N TRP A 440 4.90 22.82 23.38
CA TRP A 440 4.95 21.35 23.26
C TRP A 440 4.28 20.72 24.49
N THR A 441 3.08 21.22 24.79
CA THR A 441 2.33 20.93 26.01
C THR A 441 1.89 19.48 26.08
N GLU A 442 2.08 18.84 27.24
CA GLU A 442 1.45 17.56 27.57
C GLU A 442 -0.05 17.77 27.79
N ILE A 443 -0.85 17.63 26.72
CA ILE A 443 -2.30 17.84 26.77
C ILE A 443 -2.97 16.83 27.71
N LYS A 444 -2.46 15.59 27.83
CA LYS A 444 -3.11 14.54 28.61
C LYS A 444 -2.90 14.78 30.12
N GLY A 445 -4.01 14.91 30.84
CA GLY A 445 -4.04 14.96 32.30
C GLY A 445 -5.01 13.94 32.92
N SER A 446 -4.97 13.78 34.24
CA SER A 446 -5.90 12.92 34.98
C SER A 446 -6.23 13.51 36.36
N LYS A 447 -7.50 13.43 36.76
CA LYS A 447 -7.96 13.82 38.12
C LYS A 447 -7.35 12.93 39.21
N THR A 448 -7.00 11.69 38.87
CA THR A 448 -6.51 10.71 39.84
C THR A 448 -4.99 10.75 40.01
N TRP A 449 -4.27 11.44 39.12
CA TRP A 449 -2.80 11.51 39.16
C TRP A 449 -2.37 12.96 39.46
N SER A 450 -1.99 13.21 40.72
CA SER A 450 -1.66 14.56 41.22
C SER A 450 -0.17 14.91 41.24
N LYS A 451 0.74 14.02 40.82
CA LYS A 451 2.20 14.27 40.86
C LYS A 451 2.93 13.84 39.59
N LYS A 452 3.53 14.86 38.95
CA LYS A 452 4.74 14.88 38.10
C LYS A 452 4.98 13.67 37.19
N ARG A 453 4.54 13.81 35.95
CA ARG A 453 5.19 13.20 34.78
C ARG A 453 5.65 14.27 33.80
N GLU A 454 6.22 15.34 34.33
CA GLU A 454 6.84 16.39 33.51
C GLU A 454 7.90 15.77 32.61
N GLY A 455 7.79 16.03 31.31
CA GLY A 455 8.69 15.49 30.31
C GLY A 455 8.41 14.07 29.83
N ASP A 456 7.30 13.42 30.22
CA ASP A 456 6.93 12.11 29.65
C ASP A 456 6.68 12.18 28.14
N LEU A 457 5.89 13.15 27.67
CA LEU A 457 5.74 13.44 26.24
C LEU A 457 7.10 13.65 25.56
N TRP A 458 7.94 14.55 26.10
CA TRP A 458 9.24 14.87 25.52
C TRP A 458 10.17 13.65 25.51
N LYS A 459 10.16 12.85 26.58
CA LYS A 459 10.88 11.59 26.64
C LYS A 459 10.43 10.63 25.54
N HIS A 460 9.13 10.48 25.32
CA HIS A 460 8.60 9.63 24.25
C HIS A 460 8.99 10.14 22.87
N GLU A 461 8.76 11.43 22.60
CA GLU A 461 9.10 12.04 21.33
C GLU A 461 10.60 11.93 21.04
N TRP A 462 11.46 12.12 22.05
CA TRP A 462 12.90 11.94 21.88
C TRP A 462 13.26 10.47 21.61
N ILE A 463 12.87 9.55 22.48
CA ILE A 463 13.27 8.14 22.39
C ILE A 463 12.78 7.52 21.08
N LYS A 464 11.52 7.79 20.73
CA LYS A 464 10.88 7.20 19.55
C LYS A 464 11.30 7.90 18.26
N HIS A 465 11.33 9.23 18.23
CA HIS A 465 11.51 9.99 16.98
C HIS A 465 12.84 10.75 16.95
N GLY A 466 13.17 11.51 17.99
CA GLY A 466 14.40 12.31 18.06
C GLY A 466 15.70 11.50 17.92
N THR A 467 15.76 10.28 18.46
CA THR A 467 16.93 9.40 18.31
C THR A 467 17.25 9.05 16.85
N CYS A 468 16.27 9.15 15.94
CA CYS A 468 16.46 8.94 14.51
C CYS A 468 17.03 10.17 13.78
N ALA A 469 16.85 11.37 14.35
CA ALA A 469 17.35 12.61 13.79
C ALA A 469 18.84 12.85 14.07
N LYS A 470 19.49 11.98 14.88
CA LYS A 470 20.89 12.15 15.32
C LYS A 470 21.93 12.18 14.20
N SER A 471 21.56 11.74 12.99
CA SER A 471 22.40 11.88 11.80
C SER A 471 22.53 13.32 11.31
N LEU A 472 21.67 14.25 11.77
CA LEU A 472 21.79 15.68 11.50
C LEU A 472 22.40 16.40 12.70
N SER A 473 23.52 17.10 12.49
CA SER A 473 24.20 17.89 13.52
C SER A 473 23.32 18.98 14.13
N ALA A 474 22.30 19.45 13.38
CA ALA A 474 21.31 20.41 13.84
C ALA A 474 20.28 19.80 14.81
N LEU A 475 20.16 18.47 14.91
CA LEU A 475 19.16 17.75 15.73
C LEU A 475 19.79 16.63 16.60
N ASP A 476 21.11 16.60 16.73
CA ASP A 476 21.88 15.48 17.31
C ASP A 476 21.82 15.34 18.84
N SER A 477 21.11 16.25 19.50
CA SER A 477 20.91 16.29 20.96
C SER A 477 19.47 16.65 21.29
N GLU A 478 19.04 16.28 22.50
CA GLU A 478 17.72 16.59 23.05
C GLU A 478 17.43 18.08 22.93
N TYR A 479 18.29 18.93 23.50
CA TYR A 479 18.16 20.38 23.44
C TYR A 479 17.95 20.90 22.01
N LYS A 480 18.81 20.52 21.06
CA LYS A 480 18.72 21.00 19.68
C LYS A 480 17.43 20.55 18.99
N TYR A 481 17.04 19.28 19.17
CA TYR A 481 15.81 18.72 18.60
C TYR A 481 14.56 19.45 19.12
N PHE A 482 14.45 19.63 20.44
CA PHE A 482 13.32 20.33 21.04
C PHE A 482 13.31 21.83 20.69
N LYS A 483 14.49 22.47 20.69
CA LYS A 483 14.63 23.87 20.29
C LYS A 483 14.19 24.10 18.84
N GLN A 484 14.53 23.19 17.92
CA GLN A 484 14.10 23.31 16.52
C GLN A 484 12.57 23.25 16.38
N GLY A 485 11.90 22.37 17.13
CA GLY A 485 10.43 22.31 17.14
C GLY A 485 9.79 23.58 17.66
N LEU A 486 10.35 24.14 18.73
CA LEU A 486 9.92 25.44 19.27
C LEU A 486 10.09 26.54 18.22
N ASP A 487 11.21 26.58 17.51
CA ASP A 487 11.48 27.59 16.47
C ASP A 487 10.52 27.46 15.30
N TRP A 488 10.27 26.23 14.81
CA TRP A 488 9.26 26.01 13.77
C TRP A 488 7.85 26.38 14.24
N SER A 489 7.47 26.13 15.49
CA SER A 489 6.15 26.55 15.99
C SER A 489 5.97 28.08 16.07
N LYS A 490 7.07 28.84 16.18
CA LYS A 490 7.05 30.31 16.15
C LYS A 490 7.05 30.83 14.72
N GLN A 491 7.70 30.11 13.81
CA GLN A 491 7.81 30.49 12.40
C GLN A 491 6.54 30.15 11.61
N TYR A 492 5.91 29.01 11.89
CA TYR A 492 4.75 28.48 11.16
C TYR A 492 3.51 28.46 12.07
N VAL A 493 3.05 29.65 12.46
CA VAL A 493 1.90 29.84 13.34
C VAL A 493 0.62 29.51 12.57
N LEU A 494 0.11 28.29 12.74
CA LEU A 494 -1.03 27.78 11.98
C LEU A 494 -2.30 28.60 12.19
N SER A 495 -2.52 29.12 13.40
CA SER A 495 -3.68 29.96 13.70
C SER A 495 -3.73 31.23 12.85
N ASP A 496 -2.60 31.91 12.72
CA ASP A 496 -2.49 33.14 11.92
C ASP A 496 -2.72 32.84 10.43
N ILE A 497 -2.16 31.73 9.94
CA ILE A 497 -2.35 31.28 8.55
C ILE A 497 -3.82 30.94 8.29
N LEU A 498 -4.47 30.18 9.18
CA LEU A 498 -5.87 29.80 9.06
C LEU A 498 -6.79 31.03 9.13
N GLU A 499 -6.49 31.98 10.02
CA GLU A 499 -7.26 33.22 10.17
C GLU A 499 -7.24 34.09 8.91
N GLN A 500 -6.11 34.15 8.18
CA GLN A 500 -6.03 34.83 6.89
C GLN A 500 -7.02 34.29 5.85
N GLY A 501 -7.38 33.00 5.94
CA GLY A 501 -8.41 32.36 5.10
C GLY A 501 -9.82 32.37 5.71
N GLY A 502 -10.04 33.13 6.80
CA GLY A 502 -11.31 33.19 7.51
C GLY A 502 -11.66 31.92 8.30
N ILE A 503 -10.69 31.03 8.53
CA ILE A 503 -10.87 29.78 9.27
C ILE A 503 -10.52 30.04 10.73
N LYS A 504 -11.54 30.05 11.60
CA LYS A 504 -11.42 30.34 13.02
C LYS A 504 -12.01 29.22 13.86
N PRO A 505 -11.55 29.02 15.10
CA PRO A 505 -12.20 28.09 16.02
C PRO A 505 -13.68 28.44 16.23
N ASN A 506 -14.49 27.46 16.63
CA ASN A 506 -15.96 27.48 16.64
C ASN A 506 -16.61 27.57 15.25
N GLY A 507 -15.92 27.08 14.22
CA GLY A 507 -16.42 27.03 12.85
C GLY A 507 -16.41 25.61 12.27
N SER A 508 -17.03 25.46 11.10
CA SER A 508 -16.94 24.24 10.29
C SER A 508 -16.58 24.59 8.86
N TYR A 509 -15.62 23.89 8.27
CA TYR A 509 -15.03 24.26 6.99
C TYR A 509 -14.77 23.03 6.12
N PRO A 510 -14.94 23.12 4.79
CA PRO A 510 -14.57 22.03 3.91
C PRO A 510 -13.05 21.86 3.86
N VAL A 511 -12.57 20.62 3.74
CA VAL A 511 -11.13 20.29 3.79
C VAL A 511 -10.30 21.03 2.75
N ASN A 512 -10.88 21.30 1.59
CA ASN A 512 -10.23 22.04 0.51
C ASN A 512 -9.91 23.48 0.92
N GLN A 513 -10.81 24.17 1.63
CA GLN A 513 -10.59 25.54 2.10
C GLN A 513 -9.46 25.57 3.13
N ILE A 514 -9.46 24.63 4.08
CA ILE A 514 -8.39 24.50 5.10
C ILE A 514 -7.05 24.26 4.41
N TRP A 515 -7.00 23.29 3.50
CA TRP A 515 -5.78 22.94 2.79
C TRP A 515 -5.26 24.06 1.90
N HIS A 516 -6.12 24.73 1.13
CA HIS A 516 -5.71 25.86 0.28
C HIS A 516 -5.18 27.03 1.10
N THR A 517 -5.81 27.33 2.23
CA THR A 517 -5.36 28.38 3.15
C THR A 517 -3.96 28.06 3.68
N LEU A 518 -3.77 26.84 4.21
CA LEU A 518 -2.46 26.40 4.71
C LEU A 518 -1.41 26.35 3.60
N ARG A 519 -1.74 25.81 2.42
CA ARG A 519 -0.83 25.77 1.27
C ARG A 519 -0.38 27.17 0.84
N THR A 520 -1.30 28.14 0.84
CA THR A 520 -1.00 29.52 0.47
C THR A 520 -0.08 30.18 1.49
N GLY A 521 -0.38 30.02 2.78
CA GLY A 521 0.45 30.61 3.85
C GLY A 521 1.82 29.94 4.02
N LEU A 522 1.92 28.64 3.77
CA LEU A 522 3.18 27.89 3.89
C LEU A 522 4.02 27.90 2.60
N GLY A 523 3.41 28.12 1.43
CA GLY A 523 4.07 27.98 0.13
C GLY A 523 4.42 26.54 -0.25
N LYS A 524 4.00 25.55 0.55
CA LYS A 524 4.19 24.10 0.36
C LYS A 524 2.92 23.34 0.73
N ASN A 525 2.79 22.11 0.25
CA ASN A 525 1.65 21.24 0.52
C ASN A 525 1.75 20.60 1.91
N PRO A 526 0.91 20.99 2.88
CA PRO A 526 0.82 20.31 4.17
C PRO A 526 -0.04 19.04 4.05
N HIS A 527 -0.01 18.23 5.11
CA HIS A 527 -0.96 17.14 5.33
C HIS A 527 -1.88 17.49 6.50
N ILE A 528 -3.17 17.18 6.38
CA ILE A 528 -4.20 17.46 7.41
C ILE A 528 -4.77 16.13 7.88
N ASP A 529 -4.82 15.94 9.18
CA ASP A 529 -5.46 14.79 9.80
C ASP A 529 -6.70 15.22 10.60
N CYS A 530 -7.77 14.45 10.44
CA CYS A 530 -9.03 14.57 11.15
C CYS A 530 -9.25 13.40 12.10
N PHE A 531 -9.84 13.72 13.25
CA PHE A 531 -10.44 12.77 14.17
C PHE A 531 -11.93 12.59 13.82
N TYR A 532 -12.45 11.37 13.97
CA TYR A 532 -13.85 11.06 13.77
C TYR A 532 -14.50 10.64 15.09
N GLU A 533 -15.54 11.35 15.49
CA GLU A 533 -16.29 11.02 16.70
C GLU A 533 -17.13 9.76 16.51
N SER A 534 -17.06 8.86 17.50
CA SER A 534 -17.84 7.65 17.53
C SER A 534 -19.35 7.97 17.64
N GLY A 535 -20.18 7.20 16.94
CA GLY A 535 -21.63 7.39 16.91
C GLY A 535 -22.12 8.41 15.88
N THR A 536 -21.54 9.62 15.86
CA THR A 536 -21.97 10.67 14.91
C THR A 536 -21.17 10.65 13.60
N ASN A 537 -19.97 10.06 13.60
CA ASN A 537 -19.02 10.11 12.49
C ASN A 537 -18.70 11.56 12.05
N THR A 538 -18.70 12.48 13.03
CA THR A 538 -18.40 13.90 12.82
C THR A 538 -16.88 14.08 12.73
N PRO A 539 -16.37 14.71 11.65
CA PRO A 539 -14.94 14.96 11.49
C PRO A 539 -14.52 16.25 12.23
N TYR A 540 -13.46 16.17 13.01
CA TYR A 540 -12.81 17.29 13.70
C TYR A 540 -11.37 17.43 13.23
N ILE A 541 -10.91 18.66 12.99
CA ILE A 541 -9.49 18.87 12.65
C ILE A 541 -8.64 18.51 13.88
N ASP A 542 -7.71 17.58 13.70
CA ASP A 542 -6.90 17.04 14.80
C ASP A 542 -5.45 17.51 14.68
N GLU A 543 -4.88 17.41 13.49
CA GLU A 543 -3.44 17.60 13.30
C GLU A 543 -3.13 18.20 11.92
N VAL A 544 -2.13 19.07 11.87
CA VAL A 544 -1.55 19.59 10.65
C VAL A 544 -0.07 19.27 10.65
N ARG A 545 0.40 18.67 9.55
CA ARG A 545 1.79 18.28 9.34
C ARG A 545 2.43 19.17 8.28
N VAL A 546 3.58 19.70 8.65
CA VAL A 546 4.46 20.55 7.85
C VAL A 546 5.78 19.81 7.66
N CYS A 547 6.35 19.79 6.47
CA CYS A 547 7.48 18.91 6.18
C CYS A 547 8.74 19.65 5.78
N PHE A 548 9.89 19.09 6.17
CA PHE A 548 11.21 19.66 5.95
C PHE A 548 12.16 18.62 5.39
N ASP A 549 13.08 19.02 4.51
CA ASP A 549 14.17 18.16 4.09
C ASP A 549 15.27 18.09 5.17
N LYS A 550 16.34 17.33 4.88
CA LYS A 550 17.48 17.16 5.79
C LYS A 550 18.31 18.43 6.00
N THR A 551 18.08 19.47 5.21
CA THR A 551 18.69 20.80 5.40
C THR A 551 17.81 21.70 6.28
N LEU A 552 16.70 21.18 6.80
CA LEU A 552 15.67 21.91 7.55
C LEU A 552 14.91 22.95 6.71
N SER A 553 14.94 22.78 5.37
CA SER A 553 14.20 23.63 4.45
C SER A 553 12.80 23.08 4.22
N LEU A 554 11.81 23.97 4.15
CA LEU A 554 10.40 23.61 3.98
C LEU A 554 10.17 22.93 2.60
N VAL A 555 9.49 21.79 2.60
CA VAL A 555 9.16 21.00 1.41
C VAL A 555 7.72 20.50 1.46
N ASP A 556 7.21 20.01 0.32
CA ASP A 556 5.90 19.36 0.28
C ASP A 556 5.91 18.05 1.08
N CYS A 557 4.90 17.83 1.91
CA CYS A 557 4.76 16.57 2.66
C CYS A 557 4.49 15.36 1.77
N ASP A 558 3.97 15.58 0.56
CA ASP A 558 3.80 14.56 -0.47
C ASP A 558 4.58 14.96 -1.73
N PRO A 559 5.87 14.58 -1.84
CA PRO A 559 6.72 14.98 -2.95
C PRO A 559 6.31 14.32 -4.27
N PHE A 560 5.43 13.33 -4.27
CA PHE A 560 4.89 12.69 -5.46
C PHE A 560 3.63 13.39 -5.98
N ARG A 561 2.96 14.19 -5.14
CA ARG A 561 1.74 14.95 -5.49
C ARG A 561 1.98 16.45 -5.75
N ARG A 562 3.17 16.85 -6.20
CA ARG A 562 3.55 18.28 -6.40
C ARG A 562 2.54 19.10 -7.23
N ASN A 563 1.82 18.47 -8.16
CA ASN A 563 0.83 19.12 -9.04
C ASN A 563 -0.64 18.75 -8.74
N SER A 564 -0.91 18.09 -7.61
CA SER A 564 -2.28 17.76 -7.18
C SER A 564 -2.99 19.01 -6.65
N ASN A 565 -4.20 19.29 -7.12
CA ASN A 565 -5.11 20.27 -6.51
C ASN A 565 -5.92 19.68 -5.34
N LYS A 566 -5.55 18.49 -4.86
CA LYS A 566 -6.24 17.80 -3.75
C LYS A 566 -5.31 17.58 -2.55
N PRO A 567 -5.77 17.84 -1.31
CA PRO A 567 -5.03 17.56 -0.09
C PRO A 567 -4.61 16.09 0.05
N SER A 568 -3.42 15.87 0.63
CA SER A 568 -3.13 14.60 1.29
C SER A 568 -3.75 14.65 2.69
N THR A 569 -4.76 13.83 2.94
CA THR A 569 -5.56 13.90 4.18
C THR A 569 -6.41 12.63 4.37
N ASN A 570 -6.71 12.29 5.63
CA ASN A 570 -7.75 11.31 5.97
C ASN A 570 -9.13 11.96 6.20
N CYS A 571 -9.24 13.29 6.08
CA CYS A 571 -10.47 14.04 6.27
C CYS A 571 -11.45 13.83 5.09
N PRO A 572 -12.76 13.97 5.33
CA PRO A 572 -13.77 13.81 4.28
C PRO A 572 -13.79 15.02 3.34
N TYR A 573 -14.04 14.78 2.06
CA TYR A 573 -14.19 15.82 1.04
C TYR A 573 -15.64 16.30 0.88
N ASP A 574 -16.58 15.48 1.32
CA ASP A 574 -18.02 15.65 1.18
C ASP A 574 -18.68 16.24 2.44
N LYS A 575 -17.89 16.53 3.49
CA LYS A 575 -18.37 17.06 4.77
C LYS A 575 -17.49 18.20 5.27
N ASN A 576 -18.10 19.11 6.02
CA ASN A 576 -17.35 20.12 6.74
C ASN A 576 -16.66 19.51 7.97
N ILE A 577 -15.42 19.92 8.19
CA ILE A 577 -14.60 19.58 9.33
C ILE A 577 -14.85 20.59 10.44
N GLN A 578 -15.15 20.10 11.63
CA GLN A 578 -15.34 20.91 12.82
C GLN A 578 -13.99 21.41 13.35
N TYR A 579 -13.90 22.71 13.61
CA TYR A 579 -12.75 23.35 14.23
C TYR A 579 -13.15 23.87 15.61
N LEU A 580 -12.97 23.05 16.65
CA LEU A 580 -13.43 23.33 18.01
C LEU A 580 -12.79 24.61 18.57
N GLY A 581 -13.57 25.49 19.20
CA GLY A 581 -13.03 26.60 19.97
C GLY A 581 -12.81 26.26 21.43
N ALA A 582 -12.40 27.29 22.18
CA ALA A 582 -11.93 27.16 23.56
C ALA A 582 -13.01 26.89 24.62
N VAL A 583 -14.25 26.59 24.21
CA VAL A 583 -15.41 26.53 25.09
C VAL A 583 -16.01 25.13 25.03
N PHE A 584 -15.98 24.43 26.16
CA PHE A 584 -16.91 23.33 26.46
C PHE A 584 -18.05 23.89 27.31
#